data_AF-A0AAE6JLP4-F1
#
_entry.id   AF-A0AAE6JLP4-F1
#
_cell.length_a   1.000
_cell.length_b   1.000
_cell.length_c   1.000
_cell.angle_alpha   90.00
_cell.angle_beta   90.00
_cell.angle_gamma   90.00
#
_symmetry.space_group_name_H-M   'P 1'
#
loop_
_entity.id
_entity.type
_entity.pdbx_description
1 polymer ?
#
loop_
_entity_poly.entity_id
_entity_poly.type
_entity_poly.pdbx_seq_one_letter_code
_entity_poly.pdbx_strand_id
1 'polypeptide(L)'
;MKKIKMTAVTALLLFVGINIARGQLRVRVEAGQIYLKDLVPNEAKYKSISDSLDQKLKINPNDTTSLFYRSMLYLQFNSLKARPDLTTNIVTDQLLAGKKLADRADSLGMKNLNLKIIRAQLCKELTFRYAPADTWRFNTAQMASRRQKFEYYKASANRQYDLLADLDKAHSSDYQRLKVK
;
A
#
# COMPACT_ATOMS: atom_id res chain seq x y z
N MET A 1 3.96 -37.05 -51.63
CA MET A 1 4.07 -35.80 -50.83
C MET A 1 3.38 -36.00 -49.48
N LYS A 2 4.14 -36.22 -48.41
CA LYS A 2 3.63 -36.50 -47.05
C LYS A 2 3.28 -35.18 -46.35
N LYS A 3 2.02 -35.00 -45.98
CA LYS A 3 1.56 -33.84 -45.17
C LYS A 3 1.92 -34.11 -43.70
N ILE A 4 3.00 -33.50 -43.23
CA ILE A 4 3.31 -33.37 -41.80
C ILE A 4 2.38 -32.28 -41.26
N LYS A 5 1.24 -32.67 -40.67
CA LYS A 5 0.34 -31.73 -40.02
C LYS A 5 0.81 -31.45 -38.60
N MET A 6 1.39 -30.27 -38.41
CA MET A 6 1.33 -29.39 -37.23
C MET A 6 0.41 -29.88 -36.09
N THR A 7 0.90 -30.77 -35.24
CA THR A 7 0.33 -31.06 -33.91
C THR A 7 1.37 -30.97 -32.80
N ALA A 8 2.49 -30.30 -33.05
CA ALA A 8 3.64 -30.24 -32.13
C ALA A 8 3.94 -28.86 -31.53
N VAL A 9 3.09 -27.84 -31.71
CA VAL A 9 3.39 -26.46 -31.24
C VAL A 9 2.51 -26.01 -30.07
N THR A 10 1.39 -26.68 -29.80
CA THR A 10 0.46 -26.29 -28.72
C THR A 10 0.82 -26.83 -27.33
N ALA A 11 1.82 -27.70 -27.22
CA ALA A 11 2.23 -28.31 -25.94
C ALA A 11 3.37 -27.56 -25.21
N LEU A 12 3.94 -26.51 -25.81
CA LEU A 12 5.13 -25.82 -25.27
C LEU A 12 4.82 -24.57 -24.42
N LEU A 13 3.55 -24.18 -24.26
CA LEU A 13 3.17 -22.98 -23.48
C LEU A 13 2.55 -23.28 -22.10
N LEU A 14 2.41 -24.55 -21.73
CA LEU A 14 1.84 -24.96 -20.44
C LEU A 14 2.88 -25.30 -19.36
N PHE A 15 4.17 -25.12 -19.66
CA PHE A 15 5.28 -25.33 -18.72
C PHE A 15 5.93 -24.02 -18.25
N VAL A 16 5.16 -22.94 -18.09
CA VAL A 16 5.55 -21.91 -17.13
C VAL A 16 5.22 -22.46 -15.76
N GLY A 17 6.14 -23.28 -15.26
CA GLY A 17 6.12 -23.83 -13.92
C GLY A 17 5.76 -22.73 -12.94
N ILE A 18 4.72 -23.02 -12.16
CA ILE A 18 4.28 -22.26 -11.02
C ILE A 18 5.48 -22.20 -10.07
N ASN A 19 6.30 -21.17 -10.21
CA ASN A 19 7.20 -20.74 -9.15
C ASN A 19 6.28 -20.25 -8.03
N ILE A 20 5.83 -21.16 -7.18
CA ILE A 20 5.24 -20.81 -5.89
C ILE A 20 6.37 -20.11 -5.15
N ALA A 21 6.34 -18.78 -5.19
CA ALA A 21 7.35 -17.91 -4.62
C ALA A 21 7.45 -18.17 -3.10
N ARG A 22 8.37 -19.05 -2.70
CA ARG A 22 8.83 -19.16 -1.32
C ARG A 22 9.46 -17.81 -0.96
N GLY A 23 8.77 -17.02 -0.13
CA GLY A 23 9.24 -15.70 0.32
C GLY A 23 8.27 -14.54 0.14
N GLN A 24 7.05 -14.76 -0.35
CA GLN A 24 6.06 -13.69 -0.47
C GLN A 24 5.53 -13.26 0.91
N LEU A 25 5.57 -11.95 1.20
CA LEU A 25 5.07 -11.37 2.45
C LEU A 25 3.60 -11.78 2.65
N ARG A 26 3.33 -12.42 3.79
CA ARG A 26 1.98 -12.85 4.15
C ARG A 26 1.19 -11.66 4.68
N VAL A 27 0.15 -11.30 3.93
CA VAL A 27 -0.80 -10.24 4.28
C VAL A 27 -2.14 -10.85 4.69
N ARG A 28 -2.88 -10.16 5.53
CA ARG A 28 -4.27 -10.47 5.88
C ARG A 28 -5.11 -9.21 5.78
N VAL A 29 -6.38 -9.37 5.43
CA VAL A 29 -7.38 -8.29 5.47
C VAL A 29 -8.37 -8.63 6.59
N GLU A 30 -8.61 -7.67 7.47
CA GLU A 30 -9.50 -7.80 8.62
C GLU A 30 -10.22 -6.47 8.83
N ALA A 31 -11.55 -6.48 8.93
CA ALA A 31 -12.37 -5.27 9.07
C ALA A 31 -12.03 -4.17 8.03
N GLY A 32 -11.87 -4.54 6.76
CA GLY A 32 -11.53 -3.62 5.67
C GLY A 32 -10.11 -3.05 5.70
N GLN A 33 -9.27 -3.51 6.65
CA GLN A 33 -7.90 -3.06 6.83
C GLN A 33 -6.90 -4.15 6.46
N ILE A 34 -5.76 -3.79 5.85
CA ILE A 34 -4.71 -4.74 5.52
C ILE A 34 -3.57 -4.69 6.54
N TYR A 35 -3.07 -5.88 6.91
CA TYR A 35 -1.99 -6.05 7.87
C TYR A 35 -0.97 -7.07 7.38
N LEU A 36 0.25 -6.97 7.90
CA LEU A 36 1.13 -8.13 7.91
C LEU A 36 0.52 -9.20 8.83
N LYS A 37 0.75 -10.47 8.50
CA LYS A 37 0.27 -11.58 9.34
C LYS A 37 0.88 -11.57 10.75
N ASP A 38 2.02 -10.91 10.92
CA ASP A 38 2.68 -10.75 12.21
C ASP A 38 1.91 -9.77 13.12
N LEU A 39 1.68 -10.17 14.38
CA LEU A 39 0.96 -9.36 15.37
C LEU A 39 1.66 -8.04 15.70
N VAL A 40 3.00 -8.08 15.74
CA VAL A 40 3.87 -6.92 15.98
C VAL A 40 4.96 -6.91 14.92
N PRO A 41 4.71 -6.33 13.74
CA PRO A 41 5.72 -6.23 12.70
C PRO A 41 6.84 -5.29 13.16
N ASN A 42 8.08 -5.78 13.14
CA ASN A 42 9.27 -5.01 13.52
C ASN A 42 10.15 -4.78 12.28
N GLU A 43 10.54 -3.53 12.02
CA GLU A 43 11.45 -3.14 10.93
C GLU A 43 12.70 -4.02 10.87
N ALA A 44 13.32 -4.33 12.01
CA ALA A 44 14.52 -5.16 12.06
C ALA A 44 14.29 -6.58 11.51
N LYS A 45 13.13 -7.18 11.80
CA LYS A 45 12.74 -8.51 11.31
C LYS A 45 12.57 -8.53 9.80
N TYR A 46 12.08 -7.42 9.23
CA TYR A 46 11.80 -7.30 7.81
C TYR A 46 12.92 -6.63 7.02
N LYS A 47 14.06 -6.30 7.65
CA LYS A 47 15.17 -5.58 7.01
C LYS A 47 15.64 -6.28 5.74
N SER A 48 15.89 -7.58 5.79
CA SER A 48 16.34 -8.36 4.62
C SER A 48 15.33 -8.33 3.46
N ILE A 49 14.03 -8.33 3.79
CA ILE A 49 12.97 -8.23 2.79
C ILE A 49 12.92 -6.81 2.20
N SER A 50 13.01 -5.77 3.03
CA SER A 50 13.09 -4.38 2.58
C SER A 50 14.27 -4.16 1.64
N ASP A 51 15.47 -4.62 2.04
CA ASP A 51 16.70 -4.47 1.24
C ASP A 51 16.57 -5.19 -0.11
N SER A 52 15.97 -6.40 -0.11
CA SER A 52 15.71 -7.15 -1.34
C SER A 52 14.71 -6.45 -2.27
N LEU A 53 13.63 -5.90 -1.71
CA LEU A 53 12.65 -5.12 -2.47
C LEU A 53 13.29 -3.87 -3.07
N ASP A 54 14.11 -3.17 -2.30
CA ASP A 54 14.81 -1.96 -2.75
C ASP A 54 15.81 -2.29 -3.87
N GLN A 55 16.53 -3.42 -3.78
CA GLN A 55 17.38 -3.91 -4.87
C GLN A 55 16.58 -4.25 -6.12
N LYS A 56 15.44 -4.92 -5.99
CA LYS A 56 14.56 -5.23 -7.12
C LYS A 56 14.04 -3.98 -7.81
N LEU A 57 13.65 -2.96 -7.04
CA LEU A 57 13.18 -1.69 -7.59
C LEU A 57 14.30 -0.87 -8.24
N LYS A 58 15.56 -1.05 -7.84
CA LYS A 58 16.71 -0.49 -8.58
C LYS A 58 16.90 -1.15 -9.94
N ILE A 59 16.73 -2.47 -10.03
CA ILE A 59 16.91 -3.24 -11.27
C ILE A 59 15.70 -3.07 -12.20
N ASN A 60 14.49 -3.14 -11.64
CA ASN A 60 13.22 -2.98 -12.34
C ASN A 60 12.30 -2.02 -11.55
N PRO A 61 12.36 -0.71 -11.84
CA PRO A 61 11.54 0.30 -11.16
C PRO A 61 10.04 0.15 -11.36
N ASN A 62 9.61 -0.65 -12.35
CA ASN A 62 8.21 -0.87 -12.68
C ASN A 62 7.68 -2.22 -12.17
N ASP A 63 8.44 -2.96 -11.35
CA ASP A 63 7.94 -4.18 -10.72
C ASP A 63 6.83 -3.84 -9.72
N THR A 64 5.58 -3.99 -10.15
CA THR A 64 4.38 -3.69 -9.37
C THR A 64 4.28 -4.51 -8.11
N THR A 65 4.85 -5.73 -8.09
CA THR A 65 4.87 -6.59 -6.90
C THR A 65 5.79 -6.01 -5.84
N SER A 66 7.00 -5.59 -6.25
CA SER A 66 7.95 -4.97 -5.32
C SER A 66 7.45 -3.60 -4.84
N LEU A 67 6.83 -2.80 -5.72
CA LEU A 67 6.19 -1.52 -5.37
C LEU A 67 5.10 -1.73 -4.31
N PHE A 68 4.21 -2.71 -4.54
CA PHE A 68 3.13 -3.06 -3.61
C PHE A 68 3.69 -3.45 -2.25
N TYR A 69 4.61 -4.42 -2.19
CA TYR A 69 5.14 -4.90 -0.92
C TYR A 69 5.95 -3.84 -0.18
N ARG A 70 6.72 -3.03 -0.90
CA ARG A 70 7.47 -1.94 -0.26
C ARG A 70 6.54 -0.88 0.31
N SER A 71 5.44 -0.56 -0.38
CA SER A 71 4.41 0.33 0.13
C SER A 71 3.72 -0.22 1.38
N MET A 72 3.49 -1.54 1.42
CA MET A 72 2.92 -2.23 2.57
C MET A 72 3.82 -2.10 3.80
N LEU A 73 5.13 -2.32 3.64
CA LEU A 73 6.08 -2.17 4.75
C LEU A 73 6.10 -0.73 5.28
N TYR A 74 6.10 0.27 4.40
CA TYR A 74 5.99 1.67 4.82
C TYR A 74 4.74 1.94 5.64
N LEU A 75 3.57 1.46 5.18
CA LEU A 75 2.30 1.60 5.90
C LEU A 75 2.37 0.99 7.30
N GLN A 76 2.86 -0.24 7.43
CA GLN A 76 2.80 -0.97 8.70
C GLN A 76 3.75 -0.38 9.74
N PHE A 77 4.97 -0.03 9.35
CA PHE A 77 5.98 0.52 10.26
C PHE A 77 5.72 1.98 10.65
N ASN A 78 4.86 2.68 9.92
CA ASN A 78 4.56 4.10 10.11
C ASN A 78 3.08 4.38 10.43
N SER A 79 2.29 3.34 10.67
CA SER A 79 0.91 3.49 11.14
C SER A 79 0.86 4.23 12.47
N LEU A 80 -0.26 4.86 12.78
CA LEU A 80 -0.51 5.50 14.07
C LEU A 80 -0.29 4.54 15.24
N LYS A 81 -0.63 3.26 15.06
CA LYS A 81 -0.41 2.20 16.06
C LYS A 81 1.08 1.95 16.31
N ALA A 82 1.91 1.93 15.27
CA ALA A 82 3.34 1.67 15.39
C ALA A 82 4.13 2.90 15.85
N ARG A 83 3.71 4.09 15.39
CA ARG A 83 4.37 5.37 15.63
C ARG A 83 3.33 6.42 16.06
N PRO A 84 2.91 6.44 17.34
CA PRO A 84 1.83 7.31 17.80
C PRO A 84 2.19 8.79 17.83
N ASP A 85 3.47 9.14 17.89
CA ASP A 85 3.93 10.53 17.82
C ASP A 85 3.66 11.13 16.42
N LEU A 86 2.70 12.04 16.38
CA LEU A 86 2.25 12.74 15.16
C LEU A 86 3.19 13.85 14.71
N THR A 87 4.19 14.21 15.52
CA THR A 87 4.97 15.43 15.34
C THR A 87 6.24 15.21 14.52
N THR A 88 6.57 13.95 14.21
CA THR A 88 7.79 13.61 13.47
C THR A 88 7.58 13.66 11.95
N ASN A 89 8.42 14.45 11.28
CA ASN A 89 8.41 14.53 9.81
C ASN A 89 8.88 13.22 9.18
N ILE A 90 9.81 12.49 9.82
CA ILE A 90 10.35 11.22 9.31
C ILE A 90 9.24 10.22 8.99
N VAL A 91 8.30 10.03 9.91
CA VAL A 91 7.19 9.08 9.74
C VAL A 91 6.25 9.55 8.62
N THR A 92 6.03 10.87 8.53
CA THR A 92 5.24 11.47 7.45
C THR A 92 5.90 11.25 6.08
N ASP A 93 7.20 11.48 5.97
CA ASP A 93 7.96 11.29 4.73
C ASP A 93 7.99 9.82 4.28
N GLN A 94 8.09 8.90 5.24
CA GLN A 94 8.02 7.47 4.98
C GLN A 94 6.63 7.03 4.50
N LEU A 95 5.54 7.56 5.06
CA LEU A 95 4.19 7.33 4.58
C LEU A 95 3.99 7.90 3.16
N LEU A 96 4.53 9.08 2.87
CA LEU A 96 4.51 9.67 1.53
C LEU A 96 5.26 8.81 0.51
N ALA A 97 6.43 8.28 0.89
CA ALA A 97 7.18 7.34 0.07
C ALA A 97 6.37 6.06 -0.20
N GLY A 98 5.75 5.48 0.83
CA GLY A 98 4.83 4.36 0.69
C GLY A 98 3.69 4.65 -0.29
N LYS A 99 3.04 5.81 -0.14
CA LYS A 99 1.94 6.24 -1.03
C LYS A 99 2.40 6.36 -2.48
N LYS A 100 3.56 6.97 -2.73
CA LYS A 100 4.12 7.11 -4.08
C LYS A 100 4.33 5.75 -4.74
N LEU A 101 4.83 4.75 -4.00
CA LEU A 101 5.02 3.40 -4.51
C LEU A 101 3.68 2.72 -4.82
N ALA A 102 2.69 2.84 -3.93
CA ALA A 102 1.36 2.27 -4.15
C ALA A 102 0.63 2.91 -5.35
N ASP A 103 0.68 4.23 -5.47
CA ASP A 103 0.13 4.93 -6.63
C ASP A 103 0.87 4.58 -7.93
N ARG A 104 2.19 4.38 -7.87
CA ARG A 104 2.95 3.91 -9.03
C ARG A 104 2.50 2.51 -9.46
N ALA A 105 2.32 1.58 -8.51
CA ALA A 105 1.81 0.24 -8.82
C ALA A 105 0.42 0.27 -9.47
N ASP A 106 -0.47 1.15 -9.00
CA ASP A 106 -1.81 1.34 -9.57
C ASP A 106 -1.72 1.95 -10.98
N SER A 107 -0.86 2.95 -11.19
CA SER A 107 -0.63 3.58 -12.51
C SER A 107 -0.07 2.61 -13.55
N LEU A 108 0.64 1.57 -13.10
CA LEU A 108 1.18 0.49 -13.93
C LEU A 108 0.15 -0.63 -14.16
N GLY A 109 -1.10 -0.46 -13.72
CA GLY A 109 -2.20 -1.37 -14.01
C GLY A 109 -2.32 -2.56 -13.06
N MET A 110 -1.74 -2.51 -11.85
CA MET A 110 -1.90 -3.59 -10.88
C MET A 110 -3.36 -3.71 -10.39
N LYS A 111 -4.06 -4.74 -10.86
CA LYS A 111 -5.48 -5.01 -10.54
C LYS A 111 -5.66 -5.81 -9.24
N ASN A 112 -5.03 -5.37 -8.14
CA ASN A 112 -5.14 -6.04 -6.84
C ASN A 112 -6.01 -5.22 -5.87
N LEU A 113 -7.07 -5.83 -5.31
CA LEU A 113 -7.93 -5.18 -4.30
C LEU A 113 -7.11 -4.71 -3.08
N ASN A 114 -6.15 -5.52 -2.64
CA ASN A 114 -5.27 -5.19 -1.52
C ASN A 114 -4.47 -3.91 -1.77
N LEU A 115 -4.09 -3.62 -3.02
CA LEU A 115 -3.41 -2.37 -3.35
C LEU A 115 -4.34 -1.17 -3.11
N LYS A 116 -5.62 -1.30 -3.45
CA LYS A 116 -6.62 -0.26 -3.19
C LYS A 116 -6.82 -0.04 -1.69
N ILE A 117 -6.81 -1.12 -0.89
CA ILE A 117 -6.84 -1.03 0.58
C ILE A 117 -5.60 -0.31 1.12
N ILE A 118 -4.39 -0.68 0.67
CA ILE A 118 -3.14 -0.01 1.08
C ILE A 118 -3.19 1.48 0.81
N ARG A 119 -3.64 1.88 -0.39
CA ARG A 119 -3.72 3.29 -0.77
C ARG A 119 -4.69 4.05 0.14
N ALA A 120 -5.83 3.45 0.49
CA ALA A 120 -6.83 4.09 1.34
C ALA A 120 -6.29 4.27 2.77
N GLN A 121 -5.58 3.26 3.27
CA GLN A 121 -4.94 3.31 4.58
C GLN A 121 -3.78 4.30 4.64
N LEU A 122 -2.91 4.35 3.63
CA LEU A 122 -1.83 5.34 3.57
C LEU A 122 -2.37 6.76 3.58
N CYS A 123 -3.44 7.05 2.83
CA CYS A 123 -4.10 8.35 2.88
C CYS A 123 -4.68 8.63 4.28
N LYS A 124 -5.35 7.65 4.91
CA LYS A 124 -5.89 7.80 6.26
C LYS A 124 -4.79 8.09 7.30
N GLU A 125 -3.68 7.37 7.25
CA GLU A 125 -2.54 7.60 8.14
C GLU A 125 -1.94 9.00 7.91
N LEU A 126 -1.81 9.44 6.65
CA LEU A 126 -1.36 10.80 6.33
C LEU A 126 -2.34 11.87 6.84
N THR A 127 -3.65 11.62 6.81
CA THR A 127 -4.62 12.51 7.43
C THR A 127 -4.33 12.68 8.92
N PHE A 128 -4.04 11.61 9.65
CA PHE A 128 -3.66 11.72 11.07
C PHE A 128 -2.35 12.48 11.27
N ARG A 129 -1.34 12.27 10.39
CA ARG A 129 -0.08 13.02 10.46
C ARG A 129 -0.24 14.53 10.26
N TYR A 130 -1.23 14.95 9.48
CA TYR A 130 -1.52 16.36 9.23
C TYR A 130 -2.66 16.92 10.09
N ALA A 131 -3.20 16.13 11.02
CA ALA A 131 -4.23 16.60 11.94
C ALA A 131 -3.73 17.86 12.67
N PRO A 132 -4.64 18.81 12.98
CA PRO A 132 -4.32 20.02 13.73
C PRO A 132 -4.14 19.72 15.22
N ALA A 133 -3.38 18.68 15.54
CA ALA A 133 -2.86 18.43 16.89
C ALA A 133 -1.65 19.35 17.13
N ASP A 134 -1.42 19.71 18.40
CA ASP A 134 -0.29 20.52 18.83
C ASP A 134 -0.16 21.87 18.11
N THR A 135 -1.26 22.62 18.04
CA THR A 135 -1.34 23.95 17.40
C THR A 135 -0.31 24.96 17.92
N TRP A 136 0.19 24.75 19.14
CA TRP A 136 1.23 25.55 19.77
C TRP A 136 2.64 25.36 19.15
N ARG A 137 2.87 24.29 18.37
CA ARG A 137 4.16 23.99 17.74
C ARG A 137 4.37 24.66 16.37
N PHE A 138 3.31 25.17 15.77
CA PHE A 138 3.32 25.60 14.39
C PHE A 138 2.89 27.06 14.27
N ASN A 139 3.55 27.80 13.39
CA ASN A 139 3.09 29.15 13.04
C ASN A 139 1.85 29.09 12.14
N THR A 140 1.22 30.24 11.92
CA THR A 140 -0.02 30.36 11.13
C THR A 140 0.12 29.79 9.72
N ALA A 141 1.24 30.02 9.03
CA ALA A 141 1.46 29.53 7.68
C ALA A 141 1.61 27.99 7.66
N GLN A 142 2.33 27.43 8.62
CA GLN A 142 2.46 25.98 8.79
C GLN A 142 1.12 25.33 9.12
N MET A 143 0.31 25.95 9.99
CA MET A 143 -1.03 25.47 10.32
C MET A 143 -1.96 25.46 9.10
N ALA A 144 -1.92 26.52 8.28
CA ALA A 144 -2.68 26.58 7.04
C ALA A 144 -2.28 25.46 6.07
N SER A 145 -0.97 25.26 5.86
CA SER A 145 -0.46 24.18 5.00
C SER A 145 -0.85 22.79 5.51
N ARG A 146 -0.75 22.55 6.82
CA ARG A 146 -1.16 21.28 7.44
C ARG A 146 -2.64 21.04 7.26
N ARG A 147 -3.50 22.05 7.47
CA ARG A 147 -4.94 21.95 7.24
C ARG A 147 -5.27 21.60 5.79
N GLN A 148 -4.61 22.22 4.82
CA GLN A 148 -4.80 21.90 3.41
C GLN A 148 -4.46 20.42 3.12
N LYS A 149 -3.34 19.93 3.65
CA LYS A 149 -2.93 18.53 3.49
C LYS A 149 -3.89 17.56 4.20
N PHE A 150 -4.36 17.91 5.40
CA PHE A 150 -5.37 17.15 6.13
C PHE A 150 -6.61 16.92 5.28
N GLU A 151 -7.21 18.00 4.75
CA GLU A 151 -8.43 17.90 3.93
C GLU A 151 -8.19 17.11 2.64
N TYR A 152 -7.04 17.34 2.00
CA TYR A 152 -6.66 16.59 0.80
C TYR A 152 -6.60 15.07 1.06
N TYR A 153 -5.88 14.64 2.09
CA TYR A 153 -5.73 13.22 2.40
C TYR A 153 -7.01 12.61 2.95
N LYS A 154 -7.80 13.37 3.71
CA LYS A 154 -9.14 12.96 4.18
C LYS A 154 -10.05 12.65 3.00
N ALA A 155 -10.16 13.57 2.05
CA ALA A 155 -10.97 13.39 0.86
C ALA A 155 -10.47 12.21 0.01
N SER A 156 -9.14 12.08 -0.14
CA SER A 156 -8.52 10.98 -0.88
C SER A 156 -8.80 9.61 -0.24
N ALA A 157 -8.63 9.48 1.08
CA ALA A 157 -8.93 8.26 1.81
C ALA A 157 -10.41 7.88 1.68
N ASN A 158 -11.31 8.82 1.93
CA ASN A 158 -12.75 8.57 1.88
C ASN A 158 -13.20 8.14 0.48
N ARG A 159 -12.72 8.81 -0.58
CA ARG A 159 -13.00 8.42 -1.97
C ARG A 159 -12.54 6.99 -2.25
N GLN A 160 -11.38 6.58 -1.75
CA GLN A 160 -10.90 5.22 -1.97
C GLN A 160 -11.69 4.18 -1.18
N TYR A 161 -12.14 4.50 0.04
CA TYR A 161 -13.06 3.62 0.77
C TYR A 161 -14.42 3.50 0.09
N ASP A 162 -14.94 4.57 -0.52
CA ASP A 162 -16.16 4.49 -1.32
C ASP A 162 -15.97 3.57 -2.54
N LEU A 163 -14.86 3.72 -3.27
CA LEU A 163 -14.53 2.80 -4.37
C LEU A 163 -14.37 1.34 -3.92
N LEU A 164 -13.78 1.11 -2.74
CA LEU A 164 -13.65 -0.23 -2.16
C LEU A 164 -15.02 -0.81 -1.79
N ALA A 165 -15.92 -0.01 -1.23
CA ALA A 165 -17.28 -0.42 -0.90
C ALA A 165 -18.09 -0.84 -2.14
N ASP A 166 -17.84 -0.20 -3.28
CA ASP A 166 -18.47 -0.57 -4.56
C ASP A 166 -17.86 -1.85 -5.17
N LEU A 167 -16.54 -2.02 -5.07
CA LEU A 167 -15.80 -3.15 -5.64
C LEU A 167 -15.93 -4.44 -4.81
N ASP A 168 -16.01 -4.32 -3.49
CA ASP A 168 -16.08 -5.42 -2.53
C ASP A 168 -17.30 -5.23 -1.61
N LYS A 169 -18.47 -5.41 -2.22
CA LYS A 169 -19.77 -5.18 -1.59
C LYS A 169 -19.97 -5.97 -0.30
N ALA A 170 -19.37 -7.16 -0.19
CA ALA A 170 -19.46 -8.01 0.99
C ALA A 170 -18.86 -7.35 2.24
N HIS A 171 -17.86 -6.48 2.07
CA HIS A 171 -17.19 -5.76 3.16
C HIS A 171 -17.48 -4.25 3.14
N SER A 172 -18.52 -3.82 2.40
CA SER A 172 -18.87 -2.39 2.24
C SER A 172 -19.02 -1.65 3.57
N SER A 173 -19.67 -2.28 4.56
CA SER A 173 -19.83 -1.71 5.90
C SER A 173 -18.50 -1.48 6.61
N ASP A 174 -17.50 -2.35 6.41
CA ASP A 174 -16.17 -2.18 6.97
C ASP A 174 -15.49 -0.94 6.41
N TYR A 175 -15.51 -0.78 5.08
CA TYR A 175 -14.92 0.39 4.43
C TYR A 175 -15.61 1.70 4.83
N GLN A 176 -16.95 1.71 4.95
CA GLN A 176 -17.68 2.89 5.40
C GLN A 176 -17.32 3.28 6.84
N ARG A 177 -17.10 2.31 7.73
CA ARG A 177 -16.63 2.57 9.11
C ARG A 177 -15.22 3.14 9.17
N LEU A 178 -14.38 2.88 8.17
CA LEU A 178 -12.99 3.34 8.13
C LEU A 178 -12.81 4.78 7.66
N LYS A 179 -13.85 5.39 7.07
CA LYS A 179 -13.82 6.79 6.59
C LYS A 179 -13.46 7.76 7.72
N VAL A 180 -12.69 8.77 7.37
CA VAL A 180 -12.27 9.84 8.28
C VAL A 180 -13.39 10.88 8.36
N LYS A 181 -13.82 11.18 9.60
CA LYS A 181 -14.91 12.11 9.90
C LYS A 181 -14.45 13.57 9.89
#